data_AF-A0AB38HC27-F1
#
_entry.id   AF-A0AB38HC27-F1
#
_cell.length_a   1.000
_cell.length_b   1.000
_cell.length_c   1.000
_cell.angle_alpha   90.00
_cell.angle_beta   90.00
_cell.angle_gamma   90.00
#
_symmetry.space_group_name_H-M   'P 1'
#
loop_
_entity.id
_entity.type
_entity.pdbx_description
1 polymer ?
#
loop_
_entity_poly.entity_id
_entity_poly.type
_entity_poly.pdbx_seq_one_letter_code
_entity_poly.pdbx_strand_id
1 'polypeptide(L)'
;MKYAFIDYENINSLDGLSLQEYERIFLFIGTSQNKMDIRLSEKFNDEIHLTLITVKDIAKNNVDFHLTYYLGKLDVTTDKNIEFHILSQDKGYDGICYFMQHQKEPRICFRKSLTSETLPKIPSVNNAEKEKINQVVSEYKAFITKTKKQHLPAKLASLKNSIHNQSCLRPMSKTEAESILLKVINQLQQEKALKITDNKVSYP
;
A
#
# COMPACT_ATOMS: atom_id res chain seq x y z
N MET A 1 22.95 0.04 -18.12
CA MET A 1 22.91 -0.44 -16.72
C MET A 1 21.78 0.29 -16.00
N LYS A 2 21.19 -0.29 -14.95
CA LYS A 2 19.94 0.21 -14.35
C LYS A 2 20.03 0.25 -12.84
N TYR A 3 19.58 1.36 -12.24
CA TYR A 3 19.41 1.51 -10.80
C TYR A 3 17.92 1.54 -10.45
N ALA A 4 17.52 0.78 -9.42
CA ALA A 4 16.15 0.77 -8.91
C ALA A 4 16.04 1.62 -7.65
N PHE A 5 15.00 2.44 -7.58
CA PHE A 5 14.59 3.21 -6.41
C PHE A 5 13.21 2.71 -6.00
N ILE A 6 13.16 1.94 -4.91
CA ILE A 6 11.97 1.20 -4.50
C ILE A 6 11.29 1.93 -3.35
N ASP A 7 10.06 2.37 -3.60
CA ASP A 7 9.17 2.90 -2.58
C ASP A 7 8.35 1.75 -1.98
N TYR A 8 8.86 1.17 -0.89
CA TYR A 8 8.22 0.02 -0.26
C TYR A 8 6.89 0.39 0.41
N GLU A 9 6.70 1.64 0.81
CA GLU A 9 5.43 2.13 1.39
C GLU A 9 4.28 1.95 0.40
N ASN A 10 4.58 2.23 -0.86
CA ASN A 10 3.61 2.17 -1.91
C ASN A 10 3.34 0.75 -2.43
N ILE A 11 4.38 -0.07 -2.61
CA ILE A 11 4.26 -1.37 -3.29
C ILE A 11 4.08 -2.55 -2.34
N ASN A 12 4.56 -2.45 -1.09
CA ASN A 12 4.41 -3.42 -0.01
C ASN A 12 4.85 -4.88 -0.32
N SER A 13 5.62 -5.10 -1.39
CA SER A 13 6.23 -6.38 -1.75
C SER A 13 7.42 -6.15 -2.69
N LEU A 14 8.42 -7.04 -2.63
CA LEU A 14 9.54 -7.08 -3.57
C LEU A 14 9.40 -8.16 -4.64
N ASP A 15 8.34 -8.97 -4.56
CA ASP A 15 8.10 -10.09 -5.47
C ASP A 15 7.80 -9.57 -6.88
N GLY A 16 8.28 -10.27 -7.92
CA GLY A 16 7.95 -9.95 -9.32
C GLY A 16 8.47 -8.59 -9.81
N LEU A 17 9.42 -7.98 -9.10
CA LEU A 17 10.08 -6.76 -9.51
C LEU A 17 11.24 -7.02 -10.48
N SER A 18 11.64 -8.29 -10.63
CA SER A 18 12.79 -8.71 -11.45
C SER A 18 14.05 -7.97 -11.00
N LEU A 19 14.35 -8.06 -9.70
CA LEU A 19 15.41 -7.26 -9.07
C LEU A 19 16.80 -7.53 -9.68
N GLN A 20 17.00 -8.72 -10.26
CA GLN A 20 18.22 -9.10 -10.99
C GLN A 20 18.52 -8.25 -12.24
N GLU A 21 17.54 -7.48 -12.77
CA GLU A 21 17.81 -6.55 -13.88
C GLU A 21 18.58 -5.29 -13.45
N TYR A 22 18.71 -5.07 -12.15
CA TYR A 22 19.28 -3.87 -11.57
C TYR A 22 20.65 -4.14 -10.98
N GLU A 23 21.60 -3.29 -11.33
CA GLU A 23 22.96 -3.35 -10.79
C GLU A 23 23.01 -2.86 -9.34
N ARG A 24 22.19 -1.84 -9.02
CA ARG A 24 22.03 -1.29 -7.67
C ARG A 24 20.57 -1.04 -7.37
N ILE A 25 20.17 -1.39 -6.15
CA ILE A 25 18.80 -1.27 -5.65
C ILE A 25 18.83 -0.44 -4.38
N PHE A 26 18.05 0.63 -4.35
CA PHE A 26 17.86 1.50 -3.19
C PHE A 26 16.44 1.28 -2.67
N LEU A 27 16.30 0.61 -1.53
CA LEU A 27 15.03 0.25 -0.93
C LEU A 27 14.67 1.23 0.20
N PHE A 28 13.63 2.03 -0.01
CA PHE A 28 13.16 3.02 0.96
C PHE A 28 12.00 2.46 1.79
N ILE A 29 12.11 2.55 3.11
CA ILE A 29 11.12 2.01 4.04
C ILE A 29 10.78 3.03 5.13
N GLY A 30 9.49 3.24 5.32
CA GLY A 30 8.95 4.07 6.40
C GLY A 30 8.89 3.34 7.76
N THR A 31 8.84 4.12 8.83
CA THR A 31 8.71 3.65 10.23
C THR A 31 7.59 2.66 10.51
N SER A 32 6.44 2.81 9.87
CA SER A 32 5.31 1.88 10.01
C SER A 32 5.64 0.48 9.50
N GLN A 33 6.58 0.37 8.57
CA GLN A 33 7.01 -0.87 7.92
C GLN A 33 8.34 -1.41 8.44
N ASN A 34 9.13 -0.60 9.18
CA ASN A 34 10.40 -1.04 9.78
C ASN A 34 10.28 -2.20 10.78
N LYS A 35 9.06 -2.49 11.25
CA LYS A 35 8.77 -3.64 12.13
C LYS A 35 8.31 -4.89 11.36
N MET A 36 8.22 -4.82 10.04
CA MET A 36 7.73 -5.89 9.19
C MET A 36 8.92 -6.61 8.55
N ASP A 37 8.93 -7.94 8.58
CA ASP A 37 9.95 -8.74 7.90
C ASP A 37 9.86 -8.49 6.39
N ILE A 38 10.88 -7.83 5.83
CA ILE A 38 11.03 -7.68 4.38
C ILE A 38 11.44 -9.04 3.86
N ARG A 39 10.59 -9.64 3.03
CA ARG A 39 10.86 -10.93 2.40
C ARG A 39 11.24 -10.72 0.95
N LEU A 40 12.36 -11.30 0.55
CA LEU A 40 12.77 -11.46 -0.83
C LEU A 40 12.42 -12.89 -1.22
N SER A 41 11.35 -13.09 -2.00
CA SER A 41 10.97 -14.42 -2.49
C SER A 41 11.67 -14.79 -3.80
N GLU A 42 12.20 -13.80 -4.53
CA GLU A 42 12.93 -14.03 -5.77
C GLU A 42 14.23 -14.81 -5.50
N LYS A 43 14.50 -15.81 -6.35
CA LYS A 43 15.79 -16.52 -6.36
C LYS A 43 16.75 -15.74 -7.26
N PHE A 44 17.91 -15.40 -6.71
CA PHE A 44 18.98 -14.75 -7.46
C PHE A 44 20.01 -15.78 -7.87
N ASN A 45 20.39 -15.76 -9.15
CA ASN A 45 21.47 -16.59 -9.68
C ASN A 45 22.85 -15.91 -9.54
N ASP A 46 22.85 -14.58 -9.40
CA ASP A 46 24.03 -13.72 -9.30
C ASP A 46 23.93 -12.76 -8.10
N GLU A 47 25.02 -12.06 -7.78
CA GLU A 47 25.08 -11.07 -6.70
C GLU A 47 24.18 -9.84 -7.01
N ILE A 48 23.45 -9.38 -5.99
CA ILE A 48 22.65 -8.14 -6.04
C ILE A 48 23.16 -7.13 -5.03
N HIS A 49 23.28 -5.86 -5.43
CA HIS A 49 23.64 -4.78 -4.52
C HIS A 49 22.40 -4.05 -4.02
N LEU A 50 21.96 -4.37 -2.81
CA LEU A 50 20.80 -3.75 -2.16
C LEU A 50 21.23 -2.82 -1.02
N THR A 51 20.81 -1.56 -1.09
CA THR A 51 20.97 -0.56 -0.03
C THR A 51 19.63 -0.28 0.61
N LEU A 52 19.50 -0.60 1.90
CA LEU A 52 18.31 -0.32 2.69
C LEU A 52 18.38 1.11 3.27
N ILE A 53 17.33 1.89 3.04
CA ILE A 53 17.22 3.29 3.48
C ILE A 53 15.99 3.41 4.37
N THR A 54 16.24 3.47 5.67
CA THR A 54 15.23 3.55 6.69
C THR A 54 14.88 5.00 7.01
N VAL A 55 13.65 5.40 6.74
CA VAL A 55 13.12 6.73 7.09
C VAL A 55 12.51 6.67 8.50
N LYS A 56 13.13 7.38 9.44
CA LYS A 56 12.83 7.29 10.88
C LYS A 56 11.71 8.20 11.37
N ASP A 57 11.39 9.26 10.63
CA ASP A 57 10.35 10.19 11.04
C ASP A 57 9.03 9.87 10.33
N ILE A 58 7.93 9.99 11.06
CA ILE A 58 6.58 9.85 10.51
C ILE A 58 6.12 11.22 10.05
N ALA A 59 6.12 11.44 8.75
CA ALA A 59 5.51 12.61 8.13
C ALA A 59 4.89 12.21 6.79
N LYS A 60 3.89 12.99 6.35
CA LYS A 60 3.28 12.79 5.04
C LYS A 60 4.35 12.92 3.95
N ASN A 61 4.38 11.98 3.01
CA ASN A 61 5.30 11.93 1.87
C ASN A 61 6.80 11.86 2.26
N ASN A 62 7.12 11.42 3.49
CA ASN A 62 8.50 11.46 3.96
C ASN A 62 9.41 10.52 3.16
N VAL A 63 8.91 9.33 2.81
CA VAL A 63 9.62 8.38 1.93
C VAL A 63 9.91 9.03 0.58
N ASP A 64 8.93 9.71 -0.02
CA ASP A 64 9.06 10.38 -1.32
C ASP A 64 10.15 11.45 -1.32
N PHE A 65 10.25 12.24 -0.25
CA PHE A 65 11.29 13.25 -0.12
C PHE A 65 12.69 12.63 -0.02
N HIS A 66 12.84 11.54 0.74
CA HIS A 66 14.11 10.84 0.85
C HIS A 66 14.50 10.18 -0.48
N LEU A 67 13.55 9.55 -1.17
CA LEU A 67 13.77 8.95 -2.47
C LEU A 67 14.20 10.01 -3.49
N THR A 68 13.49 11.13 -3.56
CA THR A 68 13.80 12.24 -4.47
C THR A 68 15.16 12.88 -4.16
N TYR A 69 15.52 13.01 -2.89
CA TYR A 69 16.86 13.46 -2.48
C TYR A 69 17.95 12.51 -2.99
N TYR A 70 17.76 11.20 -2.87
CA TYR A 70 18.69 10.20 -3.38
C TYR A 70 18.80 10.22 -4.90
N LEU A 71 17.69 10.40 -5.62
CA LEU A 71 17.70 10.59 -7.08
C LEU A 71 18.59 11.77 -7.46
N GLY A 72 18.39 12.93 -6.85
CA GLY A 72 19.19 14.12 -7.13
C GLY A 72 20.68 13.93 -6.78
N LYS A 73 20.97 13.34 -5.61
CA LYS A 73 22.34 13.04 -5.18
C LYS A 73 23.06 12.11 -6.16
N LEU A 74 22.42 11.02 -6.56
CA LEU A 74 23.01 10.04 -7.46
C LEU A 74 23.05 10.52 -8.91
N ASP A 75 22.12 11.37 -9.33
CA ASP A 75 22.13 11.93 -10.68
C ASP A 75 23.42 12.69 -10.98
N VAL A 76 23.98 13.37 -9.98
CA VAL A 76 25.23 14.13 -10.05
C VAL A 76 26.46 13.22 -10.06
N THR A 77 26.46 12.15 -9.27
CA THR A 77 27.67 11.32 -9.04
C THR A 77 27.76 10.09 -9.95
N THR A 78 26.70 9.78 -10.70
CA THR A 78 26.59 8.54 -11.49
C THR A 78 26.71 8.86 -12.98
N ASP A 79 27.34 7.98 -13.75
CA ASP A 79 27.38 8.08 -15.21
C ASP A 79 25.94 8.20 -15.78
N LYS A 80 25.72 9.16 -16.70
CA LYS A 80 24.40 9.48 -17.29
C LYS A 80 23.83 8.35 -18.16
N ASN A 81 24.65 7.39 -18.59
CA ASN A 81 24.22 6.18 -19.29
C ASN A 81 23.52 5.15 -18.39
N ILE A 82 23.52 5.36 -17.06
CA ILE A 82 22.79 4.51 -16.12
C ILE A 82 21.34 5.00 -16.00
N GLU A 83 20.39 4.12 -16.28
CA GLU A 83 18.96 4.41 -16.20
C GLU A 83 18.47 4.38 -14.75
N PHE A 84 17.59 5.31 -14.37
CA PHE A 84 16.99 5.36 -13.05
C PHE A 84 15.52 4.94 -13.11
N HIS A 85 15.19 3.80 -12.50
CA HIS A 85 13.82 3.30 -12.45
C HIS A 85 13.24 3.48 -11.05
N ILE A 86 12.13 4.20 -10.96
CA ILE A 86 11.38 4.31 -9.71
C ILE A 86 10.32 3.20 -9.70
N LEU A 87 10.39 2.31 -8.72
CA LEU A 87 9.42 1.23 -8.51
C LEU A 87 8.39 1.68 -7.48
N SER A 88 7.32 2.31 -7.96
CA SER A 88 6.19 2.84 -7.16
C SER A 88 4.92 2.95 -8.01
N GLN A 89 3.74 2.80 -7.39
CA GLN A 89 2.45 3.15 -7.97
C GLN A 89 2.11 4.63 -7.81
N ASP A 90 2.89 5.41 -7.05
CA ASP A 90 2.62 6.84 -6.88
C ASP A 90 3.01 7.61 -8.15
N LYS A 91 2.00 8.13 -8.84
CA LYS A 91 2.17 8.99 -10.03
C LYS A 91 2.85 10.33 -9.71
N GLY A 92 2.98 10.69 -8.43
CA GLY A 92 3.72 11.87 -7.99
C GLY A 92 5.16 11.91 -8.49
N TYR A 93 5.78 10.75 -8.72
CA TYR A 93 7.14 10.67 -9.26
C TYR A 93 7.25 10.94 -10.76
N ASP A 94 6.14 10.90 -11.53
CA ASP A 94 6.19 11.12 -12.98
C ASP A 94 6.75 12.53 -13.31
N GLY A 95 6.49 13.51 -12.44
CA GLY A 95 7.00 14.88 -12.57
C GLY A 95 8.52 14.99 -12.45
N ILE A 96 9.14 14.30 -11.47
CA ILE A 96 10.60 14.33 -11.31
C ILE A 96 11.30 13.56 -12.44
N CYS A 97 10.73 12.44 -12.87
CA CYS A 97 11.22 11.68 -14.03
C CYS A 97 11.22 12.55 -15.30
N TYR A 98 10.13 13.27 -15.54
CA TYR A 98 10.05 14.21 -16.66
C TYR A 98 11.10 15.31 -16.54
N PHE A 99 11.22 15.93 -15.35
CA PHE A 99 12.18 16.99 -15.11
C PHE A 99 13.63 16.56 -15.41
N MET A 100 14.04 15.38 -14.93
CA MET A 100 15.41 14.86 -15.14
C MET A 100 15.72 14.58 -16.62
N GLN A 101 14.74 14.09 -17.38
CA GLN A 101 14.90 13.82 -18.82
C GLN A 101 15.00 15.09 -19.67
N HIS A 102 14.59 16.24 -19.14
CA HIS A 102 14.59 17.53 -19.86
C HIS A 102 15.66 18.50 -19.35
N GLN A 103 16.66 18.00 -18.62
CA GLN A 103 17.85 18.78 -18.25
C GLN A 103 18.85 18.86 -19.40
N LYS A 104 19.83 19.76 -19.29
CA LYS A 104 20.93 19.90 -20.26
C LYS A 104 21.72 18.60 -20.46
N GLU A 105 21.98 17.90 -19.35
CA GLU A 105 22.60 16.58 -19.30
C GLU A 105 21.55 15.55 -18.85
N PRO A 106 20.72 15.06 -19.81
CA PRO A 106 19.56 14.26 -19.48
C PRO A 106 19.97 12.88 -19.00
N ARG A 107 19.12 12.31 -18.14
CA ARG A 107 19.18 10.90 -17.75
C ARG A 107 17.86 10.24 -18.06
N ILE A 108 17.90 9.02 -18.58
CA ILE A 108 16.70 8.19 -18.70
C ILE A 108 16.21 7.87 -17.28
N CYS A 109 15.04 8.40 -16.94
CA CYS A 109 14.41 8.18 -15.65
C CYS A 109 12.91 8.01 -15.80
N PHE A 110 12.33 6.94 -15.29
CA PHE A 110 10.90 6.73 -15.35
C PHE A 110 10.39 5.92 -14.14
N ARG A 111 9.10 6.10 -13.85
CA ARG A 111 8.38 5.29 -12.89
C ARG A 111 7.83 4.04 -13.57
N LYS A 112 8.19 2.86 -13.08
CA LYS A 112 7.63 1.59 -13.56
C LYS A 112 6.28 1.38 -12.89
N SER A 113 5.22 1.41 -13.69
CA SER A 113 3.88 1.03 -13.22
C SER A 113 3.85 -0.48 -12.98
N LEU A 114 3.70 -0.90 -11.73
CA LEU A 114 3.62 -2.31 -11.37
C LEU A 114 2.17 -2.78 -11.54
N THR A 115 1.68 -2.84 -12.78
CA THR A 115 0.34 -3.40 -13.04
C THR A 115 0.31 -4.87 -12.60
N SER A 116 -0.81 -5.29 -12.00
CA SER A 116 -1.04 -6.60 -11.38
C SER A 116 -0.90 -7.84 -12.31
N GLU A 117 -0.36 -7.67 -13.51
CA GLU A 117 -0.13 -8.72 -14.50
C GLU A 117 1.28 -9.31 -14.42
N THR A 118 2.27 -8.59 -13.88
CA THR A 118 3.67 -9.07 -13.79
C THR A 118 4.09 -9.58 -12.40
N LEU A 119 3.21 -9.46 -11.40
CA LEU A 119 3.46 -9.97 -10.05
C LEU A 119 2.80 -11.35 -9.92
N PRO A 120 3.55 -12.42 -9.61
CA PRO A 120 2.93 -13.65 -9.11
C PRO A 120 2.06 -13.28 -7.92
N LYS A 121 0.76 -13.60 -7.98
CA LYS A 121 -0.19 -13.41 -6.87
C LYS A 121 0.20 -14.31 -5.70
N ILE A 122 1.16 -13.88 -4.90
CA ILE A 122 1.40 -14.42 -3.57
C ILE A 122 0.57 -13.55 -2.62
N PRO A 123 -0.38 -14.13 -1.86
CA PRO A 123 -1.19 -13.36 -0.93
C PRO A 123 -0.30 -12.85 0.21
N SER A 124 0.11 -11.58 0.14
CA SER A 124 0.66 -10.88 1.29
C SER A 124 -0.41 -10.76 2.37
N VAL A 125 0.00 -10.89 3.64
CA VAL A 125 -0.90 -10.89 4.81
C VAL A 125 -1.79 -9.63 4.87
N ASN A 126 -1.32 -8.51 4.30
CA ASN A 126 -2.07 -7.26 4.20
C ASN A 126 -3.13 -7.26 3.08
N ASN A 127 -2.91 -7.99 1.97
CA ASN A 127 -3.92 -8.15 0.92
C ASN A 127 -5.06 -9.06 1.39
N ALA A 128 -4.76 -10.15 2.09
CA ALA A 128 -5.80 -11.02 2.64
C ALA A 128 -6.67 -10.28 3.66
N GLU A 129 -6.08 -9.45 4.54
CA GLU A 129 -6.85 -8.62 5.46
C GLU A 129 -7.66 -7.55 4.72
N LYS A 130 -7.08 -6.88 3.71
CA LYS A 130 -7.77 -5.85 2.91
C LYS A 130 -8.90 -6.42 2.06
N GLU A 131 -8.69 -7.56 1.41
CA GLU A 131 -9.71 -8.32 0.68
C GLU A 131 -10.82 -8.75 1.63
N LYS A 132 -10.47 -9.24 2.83
CA LYS A 132 -11.44 -9.60 3.87
C LYS A 132 -12.24 -8.40 4.35
N ILE A 133 -11.61 -7.24 4.58
CA ILE A 133 -12.29 -6.00 4.94
C ILE A 133 -13.26 -5.59 3.82
N ASN A 134 -12.80 -5.59 2.56
CA ASN A 134 -13.62 -5.21 1.41
C ASN A 134 -14.80 -6.18 1.21
N GLN A 135 -14.58 -7.48 1.42
CA GLN A 135 -15.63 -8.49 1.38
C GLN A 135 -16.68 -8.23 2.45
N VAL A 136 -16.27 -8.00 3.71
CA VAL A 136 -17.19 -7.71 4.81
C VAL A 136 -17.97 -6.41 4.56
N VAL A 137 -17.33 -5.37 4.04
CA VAL A 137 -17.98 -4.11 3.66
C VAL A 137 -19.05 -4.36 2.60
N SER A 138 -18.72 -5.13 1.56
CA SER A 138 -19.64 -5.47 0.47
C SER A 138 -20.86 -6.26 0.96
N GLU A 139 -20.63 -7.30 1.76
CA GLU A 139 -21.68 -8.14 2.36
C GLU A 139 -22.60 -7.29 3.26
N TYR A 140 -22.02 -6.43 4.10
CA TYR A 140 -22.81 -5.59 4.99
C TYR A 140 -23.61 -4.51 4.25
N LYS A 141 -23.06 -3.92 3.18
CA LYS A 141 -23.84 -3.03 2.31
C LYS A 141 -25.02 -3.75 1.64
N ALA A 142 -24.80 -4.98 1.17
CA ALA A 142 -25.88 -5.80 0.62
C ALA A 142 -26.96 -6.09 1.68
N PHE A 143 -26.57 -6.29 2.94
CA PHE A 143 -27.53 -6.40 4.05
C PHE A 143 -28.28 -5.08 4.31
N ILE A 144 -27.60 -3.94 4.35
CA ILE A 144 -28.22 -2.61 4.56
C ILE A 144 -29.26 -2.33 3.47
N THR A 145 -28.94 -2.58 2.21
CA THR A 145 -29.85 -2.33 1.08
C THR A 145 -31.11 -3.21 1.10
N LYS A 146 -31.01 -4.44 1.62
CA LYS A 146 -32.14 -5.38 1.71
C LYS A 146 -33.00 -5.18 2.97
N THR A 147 -32.51 -4.44 3.95
CA THR A 147 -33.13 -4.32 5.28
C THR A 147 -33.83 -2.97 5.43
N LYS A 148 -35.08 -2.96 5.93
CA LYS A 148 -35.78 -1.70 6.22
C LYS A 148 -35.01 -0.92 7.29
N LYS A 149 -34.90 0.41 7.13
CA LYS A 149 -34.11 1.29 8.03
C LYS A 149 -34.38 1.08 9.52
N GLN A 150 -35.64 0.81 9.90
CA GLN A 150 -36.04 0.57 11.29
C GLN A 150 -35.44 -0.70 11.93
N HIS A 151 -34.99 -1.66 11.13
CA HIS A 151 -34.37 -2.91 11.61
C HIS A 151 -32.84 -2.85 11.61
N LEU A 152 -32.26 -1.74 11.15
CA LEU A 152 -30.82 -1.54 11.18
C LEU A 152 -30.36 -1.11 12.58
N PRO A 153 -29.16 -1.52 13.01
CA PRO A 153 -28.68 -1.22 14.35
C PRO A 153 -28.40 0.28 14.52
N ALA A 154 -29.02 0.89 15.52
CA ALA A 154 -28.91 2.32 15.83
C ALA A 154 -27.83 2.67 16.88
N LYS A 155 -27.16 1.66 17.46
CA LYS A 155 -26.10 1.82 18.46
C LYS A 155 -24.81 1.16 17.98
N LEU A 156 -23.66 1.74 18.32
CA LEU A 156 -22.34 1.22 17.91
C LEU A 156 -22.12 -0.25 18.31
N ALA A 157 -22.50 -0.64 19.53
CA ALA A 157 -22.36 -2.03 19.99
C ALA A 157 -23.25 -3.00 19.20
N SER A 158 -24.46 -2.58 18.85
CA SER A 158 -25.38 -3.34 18.00
C SER A 158 -24.87 -3.42 16.55
N LEU A 159 -24.22 -2.35 16.05
CA LEU A 159 -23.60 -2.31 14.74
C LEU A 159 -22.44 -3.32 14.65
N LYS A 160 -21.50 -3.31 15.61
CA LYS A 160 -20.41 -4.29 15.66
C LYS A 160 -20.94 -5.73 15.63
N ASN A 161 -21.95 -6.04 16.45
CA ASN A 161 -22.58 -7.37 16.47
C ASN A 161 -23.31 -7.70 15.15
N SER A 162 -23.96 -6.72 14.52
CA SER A 162 -24.65 -6.92 13.25
C SER A 162 -23.67 -7.19 12.12
N ILE A 163 -22.59 -6.41 11.99
CA ILE A 163 -21.54 -6.63 10.99
C ILE A 163 -20.93 -8.02 11.17
N HIS A 164 -20.60 -8.42 12.40
CA HIS A 164 -20.04 -9.74 12.69
C HIS A 164 -20.96 -10.89 12.25
N ASN A 165 -22.26 -10.81 12.54
CA ASN A 165 -23.21 -11.88 12.22
C ASN A 165 -23.65 -11.92 10.75
N GLN A 166 -23.64 -10.78 10.06
CA GLN A 166 -24.13 -10.65 8.68
C GLN A 166 -23.01 -10.73 7.64
N SER A 167 -21.80 -11.12 8.04
CA SER A 167 -20.64 -11.22 7.14
C SER A 167 -19.85 -12.52 7.35
N CYS A 168 -18.82 -12.72 6.53
CA CYS A 168 -17.85 -13.81 6.60
C CYS A 168 -17.05 -13.84 7.92
N LEU A 169 -17.24 -12.88 8.83
CA LEU A 169 -16.69 -12.88 10.19
C LEU A 169 -17.44 -13.77 11.18
N ARG A 170 -18.66 -14.24 10.84
CA ARG A 170 -19.49 -15.06 11.74
C ARG A 170 -18.77 -16.28 12.35
N PRO A 171 -17.90 -17.02 11.64
CA PRO A 171 -17.18 -18.17 12.21
C PRO A 171 -16.05 -17.78 13.19
N MET A 172 -15.63 -16.51 13.19
CA MET A 172 -14.51 -16.00 14.00
C MET A 172 -14.97 -15.55 15.38
N SER A 173 -14.11 -15.65 16.40
CA SER A 173 -14.44 -15.13 17.72
C SER A 173 -14.58 -13.59 17.69
N LYS A 174 -15.40 -13.04 18.60
CA LYS A 174 -15.62 -11.58 18.64
C LYS A 174 -14.34 -10.80 18.94
N THR A 175 -13.45 -11.39 19.73
CA THR A 175 -12.15 -10.82 20.10
C THR A 175 -11.19 -10.75 18.91
N GLU A 176 -11.12 -11.79 18.09
CA GLU A 176 -10.28 -11.80 16.87
C GLU A 176 -10.82 -10.84 15.81
N ALA A 177 -12.15 -10.71 15.71
CA ALA A 177 -12.80 -9.84 14.74
C ALA A 177 -12.74 -8.35 15.12
N GLU A 178 -12.37 -7.99 16.35
CA GLU A 178 -12.51 -6.61 16.84
C GLU A 178 -11.67 -5.60 16.04
N SER A 179 -10.42 -5.96 15.72
CA SER A 179 -9.54 -5.13 14.89
C SER A 179 -10.12 -4.92 13.48
N ILE A 180 -10.66 -5.98 12.87
CA ILE A 180 -11.27 -5.94 11.53
C ILE A 180 -12.56 -5.10 11.56
N LEU A 181 -13.39 -5.25 12.58
CA LEU A 181 -14.64 -4.51 12.74
C LEU A 181 -14.41 -2.99 12.83
N LEU A 182 -13.35 -2.54 13.52
CA LEU A 182 -13.01 -1.12 13.58
C LEU A 182 -12.63 -0.58 12.19
N LYS A 183 -11.82 -1.32 11.43
CA LYS A 183 -11.43 -0.94 10.06
C LYS A 183 -12.63 -0.92 9.11
N VAL A 184 -13.51 -1.91 9.19
CA VAL A 184 -14.76 -1.99 8.40
C VAL A 184 -15.69 -0.81 8.70
N ILE A 185 -15.87 -0.45 9.97
CA ILE A 185 -16.71 0.70 10.36
C ILE A 185 -16.16 2.00 9.77
N ASN A 186 -14.84 2.21 9.85
CA ASN A 186 -14.19 3.37 9.25
C ASN A 186 -14.42 3.43 7.73
N GLN A 187 -14.28 2.30 7.04
CA GLN A 187 -14.53 2.23 5.60
C GLN A 187 -16.00 2.54 5.25
N LEU A 188 -16.95 2.00 6.01
CA LEU A 188 -18.39 2.28 5.82
C LEU A 188 -18.74 3.77 6.04
N GLN A 189 -18.05 4.45 6.96
CA GLN A 189 -18.19 5.90 7.15
C GLN A 189 -17.59 6.71 5.99
N GLN A 190 -16.40 6.33 5.51
CA GLN A 190 -15.76 6.99 4.36
C GLN A 190 -16.62 6.87 3.09
N GLU A 191 -17.21 5.70 2.88
CA GLU A 191 -18.10 5.43 1.74
C GLU A 191 -19.53 5.96 1.95
N LYS A 192 -19.77 6.70 3.04
CA LYS A 192 -21.06 7.32 3.41
C LYS A 192 -22.22 6.31 3.51
N ALA A 193 -21.95 5.03 3.79
CA ALA A 193 -22.97 4.00 3.96
C ALA A 193 -23.67 4.08 5.33
N LEU A 194 -23.00 4.69 6.31
CA LEU A 194 -23.54 5.01 7.63
C LEU A 194 -22.81 6.23 8.22
N LYS A 195 -23.40 6.84 9.25
CA LYS A 195 -22.81 7.92 10.02
C LYS A 195 -22.94 7.64 11.50
N ILE A 196 -21.83 7.79 12.24
CA ILE A 196 -21.76 7.57 13.68
C ILE A 196 -21.53 8.91 14.38
N THR A 197 -22.37 9.22 15.36
CA THR A 197 -22.28 10.44 16.19
C THR A 197 -22.66 10.06 17.61
N ASP A 198 -21.79 10.29 18.61
CA ASP A 198 -22.02 9.95 20.01
C ASP A 198 -22.60 8.54 20.24
N ASN A 199 -21.94 7.53 19.65
CA ASN A 199 -22.36 6.11 19.66
C ASN A 199 -23.71 5.78 19.01
N LYS A 200 -24.41 6.77 18.43
CA LYS A 200 -25.60 6.57 17.62
C LYS A 200 -25.21 6.36 16.16
N VAL A 201 -25.82 5.36 15.53
CA VAL A 201 -25.60 5.00 14.13
C VAL A 201 -26.82 5.43 13.33
N SER A 202 -26.57 6.12 12.22
CA SER A 202 -27.58 6.57 11.27
C SER A 202 -27.21 6.07 9.87
N TYR A 203 -28.21 5.79 9.05
CA TYR A 203 -28.05 5.31 7.69
C TYR A 203 -28.66 6.33 6.73
N PRO A 204 -28.07 6.54 5.53
CA PRO A 204 -28.64 7.38 4.49
C PRO A 204 -30.08 7.00 4.15
#